data_AF-A0A7C3UJU0-F1
#
_entry.id   AF-A0A7C3UJU0-F1
#
_cell.length_a   1.000
_cell.length_b   1.000
_cell.length_c   1.000
_cell.angle_alpha   90.00
_cell.angle_beta   90.00
_cell.angle_gamma   90.00
#
_symmetry.space_group_name_H-M   'P 1'
#
loop_
_entity.id
_entity.type
_entity.pdbx_description
1 polymer ?
#
loop_
_entity_poly.entity_id
_entity_poly.type
_entity_poly.pdbx_seq_one_letter_code
_entity_poly.pdbx_strand_id
1 'polypeptide(L)'
;MTSLNSTYFYNITSLADGSYVAKFWCNDTSNNINNLEQVDFSIDTTPPSLTIYSPENTTYSSNNINLNVGSSSTDIDTWWYNLNSGANTTFTPNITITASPGNNIITIYANDSS
;
A
#
# COMPACT_ATOMS: atom_id res chain seq x y z
N MET A 1 12.12 -25.61 -16.28
CA MET A 1 11.56 -25.12 -17.54
C MET A 1 10.67 -26.23 -18.10
N THR A 2 9.36 -26.13 -17.91
CA THR A 2 8.40 -27.13 -18.41
C THR A 2 7.73 -26.57 -19.64
N SER A 3 7.90 -27.21 -20.79
CA SER A 3 7.24 -26.80 -22.03
C SER A 3 5.86 -27.44 -22.13
N LEU A 4 4.85 -26.60 -22.40
CA LEU A 4 3.58 -27.05 -22.96
C LEU A 4 3.43 -26.29 -24.29
N ASN A 5 3.36 -27.02 -25.41
CA ASN A 5 3.13 -26.43 -26.74
C ASN A 5 4.08 -25.28 -27.12
N SER A 6 5.38 -25.42 -26.86
CA SER A 6 6.45 -24.43 -27.14
C SER A 6 6.40 -23.13 -26.32
N THR A 7 5.53 -23.01 -25.32
CA THR A 7 5.57 -21.93 -24.33
C THR A 7 6.55 -22.28 -23.21
N TYR A 8 7.54 -21.43 -23.00
CA TYR A 8 8.49 -21.54 -21.90
C TYR A 8 8.01 -20.74 -20.69
N PHE A 9 7.66 -21.43 -19.62
CA PHE A 9 7.33 -20.79 -18.34
C PHE A 9 8.59 -20.66 -17.49
N TYR A 10 8.89 -19.43 -17.07
CA TYR A 10 9.91 -19.15 -16.07
C TYR A 10 9.21 -18.84 -14.74
N ASN A 11 9.34 -19.76 -13.79
CA ASN A 11 8.79 -19.57 -12.46
C ASN A 11 9.90 -19.04 -11.55
N ILE A 12 9.77 -17.81 -11.09
CA ILE A 12 10.62 -17.23 -10.05
C ILE A 12 9.76 -17.10 -8.80
N THR A 13 10.11 -17.85 -7.77
CA THR A 13 9.54 -17.68 -6.43
C THR A 13 10.50 -16.83 -5.60
N SER A 14 9.97 -16.05 -4.65
CA SER A 14 10.77 -15.31 -3.67
C SER A 14 11.63 -14.17 -4.24
N LEU A 15 11.06 -13.39 -5.17
CA LEU A 15 11.61 -12.08 -5.50
C LEU A 15 11.51 -11.16 -4.28
N ALA A 16 12.59 -10.43 -3.98
CA ALA A 16 12.60 -9.41 -2.94
C ALA A 16 11.82 -8.17 -3.39
N ASP A 17 11.51 -7.26 -2.47
CA ASP A 17 10.94 -5.96 -2.79
C ASP A 17 11.87 -5.21 -3.77
N GLY A 18 11.27 -4.52 -4.74
CA GLY A 18 11.99 -3.79 -5.78
C GLY A 18 11.24 -3.70 -7.11
N SER A 19 11.86 -3.04 -8.08
CA SER A 19 11.33 -2.89 -9.43
C SER A 19 11.93 -3.92 -10.39
N TYR A 20 11.08 -4.49 -11.24
CA TYR A 20 11.41 -5.57 -12.15
C TYR A 20 10.87 -5.29 -13.55
N VAL A 21 11.53 -5.91 -14.54
CA VAL A 21 11.12 -5.86 -15.94
C VAL A 21 10.98 -7.30 -16.44
N ALA A 22 9.77 -7.73 -16.71
CA ALA A 22 9.51 -8.97 -17.42
C ALA A 22 9.72 -8.74 -18.92
N LYS A 23 10.63 -9.48 -19.53
CA LYS A 23 10.92 -9.40 -20.97
C LYS A 23 10.45 -10.66 -21.67
N PHE A 24 9.83 -10.49 -22.84
CA PHE A 24 9.27 -11.57 -23.63
C PHE A 24 9.97 -11.66 -24.98
N TRP A 25 10.31 -12.90 -25.37
CA TRP A 25 10.97 -13.18 -26.64
C TRP A 25 10.29 -14.35 -27.35
N CYS A 26 10.07 -14.20 -28.65
CA CYS A 26 9.61 -15.27 -29.52
C CYS A 26 10.65 -15.49 -30.62
N ASN A 27 11.04 -16.75 -30.85
CA ASN A 27 11.91 -17.13 -31.96
C ASN A 27 11.14 -18.09 -32.88
N ASP A 28 11.09 -17.80 -34.18
CA ASP A 28 10.53 -18.73 -35.16
C ASP A 28 11.57 -19.75 -35.67
N THR A 29 11.13 -20.71 -36.49
CA THR A 29 12.02 -21.75 -37.05
C THR A 29 13.03 -21.21 -38.07
N SER A 30 12.85 -19.97 -38.52
CA SER A 30 13.75 -19.25 -39.43
C SER A 30 14.70 -18.31 -38.67
N ASN A 31 14.72 -18.41 -37.33
CA ASN A 31 15.55 -17.62 -36.43
C ASN A 31 15.20 -16.12 -36.40
N ASN A 32 13.95 -15.75 -36.72
CA ASN A 32 13.45 -14.39 -36.53
C ASN A 32 13.04 -14.21 -35.06
N ILE A 33 13.67 -13.26 -34.37
CA ILE A 33 13.45 -12.98 -32.95
C ILE A 33 12.69 -11.67 -32.79
N ASN A 34 11.56 -11.68 -32.08
CA ASN A 34 10.98 -10.48 -31.49
C ASN A 34 11.44 -10.36 -30.03
N ASN A 35 11.98 -9.20 -29.65
CA ASN A 35 12.51 -8.94 -28.31
C ASN A 35 12.10 -7.59 -27.69
N LEU A 36 11.03 -6.97 -28.21
CA LEU A 36 10.63 -5.62 -27.82
C LEU A 36 9.58 -5.58 -26.71
N GLU A 37 8.87 -6.69 -26.49
CA GLU A 37 7.77 -6.74 -25.51
C GLU A 37 8.32 -6.85 -24.09
N GLN A 38 7.92 -5.90 -23.23
CA GLN A 38 8.26 -5.89 -21.82
C GLN A 38 7.10 -5.38 -20.95
N VAL A 39 7.09 -5.81 -19.69
CA VAL A 39 6.17 -5.32 -18.64
C VAL A 39 7.00 -4.92 -17.44
N ASP A 40 6.84 -3.67 -17.00
CA ASP A 40 7.42 -3.16 -15.77
C ASP A 40 6.46 -3.44 -14.60
N PHE A 41 6.99 -3.91 -13.48
CA PHE A 41 6.21 -4.14 -12.25
C PHE A 41 7.10 -3.97 -11.02
N SER A 42 6.49 -3.73 -9.87
CA SER A 42 7.17 -3.68 -8.58
C SER A 42 6.60 -4.72 -7.62
N ILE A 43 7.43 -5.08 -6.64
CA ILE A 43 7.02 -5.83 -5.46
C ILE A 43 7.32 -4.93 -4.28
N ASP A 44 6.31 -4.68 -3.47
CA ASP A 44 6.43 -4.03 -2.17
C ASP A 44 5.63 -4.84 -1.17
N THR A 45 6.32 -5.36 -0.16
CA THR A 45 5.72 -6.14 0.92
C THR A 45 5.95 -5.49 2.27
N THR A 46 6.53 -4.30 2.30
CA THR A 46 6.90 -3.59 3.51
C THR A 46 5.78 -2.62 3.90
N PRO A 47 4.97 -2.93 4.93
CA PRO A 47 3.89 -2.04 5.33
C PRO A 47 4.42 -0.74 5.95
N PRO A 48 3.64 0.35 5.90
CA PRO A 48 4.05 1.62 6.48
C PRO A 48 3.93 1.57 8.01
N SER A 49 4.93 2.11 8.71
CA SER A 49 4.85 2.32 10.16
C SER A 49 4.14 3.65 10.44
N LEU A 50 3.02 3.59 11.16
CA LEU A 50 2.21 4.76 11.47
C LEU A 50 2.50 5.32 12.86
N THR A 51 2.50 6.64 12.98
CA THR A 51 2.64 7.37 14.24
C THR A 51 1.46 8.32 14.43
N ILE A 52 0.84 8.30 15.61
CA ILE A 52 -0.20 9.26 15.99
C ILE A 52 0.44 10.31 16.89
N TYR A 53 0.54 11.54 16.40
CA TYR A 53 1.04 12.68 17.18
C TYR A 53 -0.08 13.33 18.00
N SER A 54 -1.31 13.28 17.50
CA SER A 54 -2.52 13.70 18.21
C SER A 54 -3.72 12.93 17.65
N PRO A 55 -4.67 12.51 18.49
CA PRO A 55 -4.74 12.71 19.94
C PRO A 55 -3.75 11.84 20.72
N GLU A 56 -3.36 12.32 21.88
CA GLU A 56 -2.72 11.53 22.94
C GLU A 56 -3.80 10.75 23.71
N ASN A 57 -3.39 9.70 24.43
CA ASN A 57 -4.30 8.93 25.29
C ASN A 57 -4.58 9.70 26.60
N THR A 58 -5.35 10.78 26.48
CA THR A 58 -5.72 11.67 27.58
C THR A 58 -7.16 12.15 27.46
N THR A 59 -7.62 12.87 28.48
CA THR A 59 -8.94 13.50 28.48
C THR A 59 -8.87 14.88 27.83
N TYR A 60 -9.78 15.13 26.89
CA TYR A 60 -9.94 16.43 26.24
C TYR A 60 -11.24 17.10 26.71
N SER A 61 -11.20 18.43 26.88
CA SER A 61 -12.36 19.25 27.26
C SER A 61 -13.22 19.70 26.06
N SER A 62 -12.77 19.39 24.85
CA SER A 62 -13.41 19.72 23.58
C SER A 62 -13.79 18.43 22.85
N ASN A 63 -14.92 18.46 22.14
CA ASN A 63 -15.29 17.37 21.24
C ASN A 63 -14.54 17.45 19.91
N ASN A 64 -14.01 18.62 19.53
CA ASN A 64 -13.18 18.77 18.34
C ASN A 64 -11.74 18.44 18.70
N ILE A 65 -11.24 17.34 18.16
CA ILE A 65 -9.93 16.76 18.45
C ILE A 65 -9.10 16.78 17.16
N ASN A 66 -7.87 17.27 17.26
CA ASN A 66 -6.94 17.22 16.13
C ASN A 66 -6.44 15.79 15.93
N LEU A 67 -6.57 15.31 14.70
CA LEU A 67 -5.98 14.06 14.24
C LEU A 67 -4.75 14.40 13.39
N ASN A 68 -3.59 14.28 14.03
CA ASN A 68 -2.28 14.46 13.41
C ASN A 68 -1.56 13.12 13.39
N VAL A 69 -1.29 12.61 12.19
CA VAL A 69 -0.67 11.31 11.98
C VAL A 69 0.46 11.42 10.97
N GLY A 70 1.45 10.54 11.11
CA GLY A 70 2.56 10.41 10.18
C GLY A 70 2.79 8.96 9.80
N SER A 71 3.49 8.75 8.69
CA SER A 71 3.95 7.44 8.21
C SER A 71 5.46 7.47 8.03
N SER A 72 6.11 6.31 8.14
CA SER A 72 7.50 6.12 7.71
C SER A 72 7.65 6.05 6.19
N SER A 73 6.57 5.68 5.48
CA SER A 73 6.52 5.66 4.01
C SER A 73 6.09 7.03 3.48
N THR A 74 6.74 7.49 2.42
CA THR A 74 6.38 8.72 1.71
C THR A 74 5.28 8.49 0.67
N ASP A 75 5.01 7.23 0.34
CA ASP A 75 4.24 6.84 -0.84
C ASP A 75 2.87 6.29 -0.43
N ILE A 76 2.31 6.81 0.67
CA ILE A 76 0.96 6.46 1.09
C ILE A 76 -0.05 6.90 0.01
N ASP A 77 -0.74 5.92 -0.57
CA ASP A 77 -1.83 6.13 -1.51
C ASP A 77 -3.10 6.60 -0.78
N THR A 78 -3.52 5.88 0.26
CA THR A 78 -4.78 6.17 0.96
C THR A 78 -4.67 6.05 2.48
N TRP A 79 -5.30 6.98 3.19
CA TRP A 79 -5.45 6.96 4.65
C TRP A 79 -6.89 6.72 5.07
N TRP A 80 -7.10 5.96 6.15
CA TRP A 80 -8.39 5.80 6.80
C TRP A 80 -8.30 6.00 8.29
N TYR A 81 -9.37 6.53 8.88
CA TYR A 81 -9.58 6.47 10.31
C TYR A 81 -10.91 5.79 10.65
N ASN A 82 -10.96 5.24 11.84
CA ASN A 82 -12.13 4.65 12.44
C ASN A 82 -12.31 5.23 13.83
N LEU A 83 -13.50 5.77 14.13
CA LEU A 83 -13.84 6.26 15.47
C LEU A 83 -14.87 5.32 16.09
N ASN A 84 -14.57 4.80 17.28
CA ASN A 84 -15.46 3.95 18.09
C ASN A 84 -15.95 2.68 17.38
N SER A 85 -15.07 2.00 16.62
CA SER A 85 -15.43 0.83 15.81
C SER A 85 -16.50 1.12 14.74
N GLY A 86 -16.55 2.36 14.25
CA GLY A 86 -17.46 2.79 13.19
C GLY A 86 -17.06 2.27 11.80
N ALA A 87 -17.49 2.97 10.74
CA ALA A 87 -17.00 2.71 9.39
C ALA A 87 -15.65 3.42 9.15
N ASN A 88 -14.80 2.81 8.32
CA ASN A 88 -13.56 3.45 7.89
C ASN A 88 -13.88 4.67 7.02
N THR A 89 -13.33 5.82 7.41
CA THR A 89 -13.48 7.08 6.69
C THR A 89 -12.15 7.46 6.05
N THR A 90 -12.15 7.70 4.74
CA THR A 90 -10.97 8.19 4.03
C THR A 90 -10.69 9.64 4.41
N PHE A 91 -9.40 9.99 4.51
CA PHE A 91 -8.99 11.37 4.79
C PHE A 91 -7.60 11.67 4.24
N THR A 92 -7.20 12.93 4.28
CA THR A 92 -5.82 13.37 4.00
C THR A 92 -5.29 14.00 5.29
N PRO A 93 -4.28 13.40 5.95
CA PRO A 93 -3.68 13.99 7.14
C PRO A 93 -3.15 15.40 6.88
N ASN A 94 -3.33 16.37 7.76
CA ASN A 94 -3.97 16.31 9.08
C ASN A 94 -5.39 16.90 9.06
N ILE A 95 -6.28 16.37 9.91
CA ILE A 95 -7.67 16.83 10.01
C ILE A 95 -8.09 17.06 11.47
N THR A 96 -9.28 17.63 11.68
CA THR A 96 -9.98 17.64 12.96
C THR A 96 -11.16 16.67 12.89
N ILE A 97 -11.32 15.85 13.92
CA ILE A 97 -12.46 14.94 14.09
C ILE A 97 -13.34 15.40 15.25
N THR A 98 -14.61 15.03 15.22
CA THR A 98 -15.55 15.29 16.32
C THR A 98 -15.80 14.01 17.11
N ALA A 99 -15.33 13.96 18.35
CA ALA A 99 -15.59 12.90 19.31
C ALA A 99 -16.90 13.14 20.08
N SER A 100 -17.52 12.06 20.57
CA SER A 100 -18.67 12.17 21.48
C SER A 100 -18.20 12.24 22.93
N PRO A 101 -18.98 12.83 23.87
CA PRO A 101 -18.64 12.76 25.29
C PRO A 101 -18.47 11.32 25.78
N GLY A 102 -17.42 11.08 26.57
CA GLY A 102 -17.09 9.76 27.11
C GLY A 102 -15.81 9.17 26.50
N ASN A 103 -15.65 7.85 26.63
CA ASN A 103 -14.48 7.15 26.10
C ASN A 103 -14.58 7.04 24.59
N ASN A 104 -13.52 7.43 23.88
CA ASN A 104 -13.42 7.28 22.43
C ASN A 104 -12.15 6.51 22.07
N ILE A 105 -12.25 5.64 21.07
CA ILE A 105 -11.12 4.90 20.51
C ILE A 105 -10.99 5.29 19.05
N ILE A 106 -9.79 5.73 18.65
CA ILE A 106 -9.45 5.98 17.27
C ILE A 106 -8.45 4.94 16.77
N THR A 107 -8.72 4.38 15.59
CA THR A 107 -7.81 3.48 14.88
C THR A 107 -7.49 4.09 13.53
N ILE A 108 -6.21 4.05 13.15
CA ILE A 108 -5.69 4.62 11.89
C ILE A 108 -5.15 3.50 11.01
N TYR A 109 -5.41 3.63 9.72
CA TYR A 109 -4.91 2.73 8.68
C TYR A 109 -4.32 3.56 7.54
N ALA A 110 -3.35 2.97 6.84
CA ALA A 110 -2.80 3.53 5.62
C ALA A 110 -2.49 2.39 4.64
N ASN A 111 -2.60 2.68 3.35
CA ASN A 111 -2.17 1.81 2.26
C ASN A 111 -1.16 2.58 1.41
N ASP A 112 0.01 2.00 1.18
CA ASP A 112 1.08 2.52 0.32
C ASP A 112 1.27 1.72 -0.97
N SER A 113 0.47 0.67 -1.19
CA SER A 113 0.43 0.00 -2.47
C SER A 113 -0.36 0.83 -3.48
N SER A 114 0.23 1.08 -4.66
CA SER A 114 -0.36 1.78 -5.82
C SER A 114 -0.77 0.84 -6.95
#